data_AF-A0A438K2S3-F1
#
_entry.id   AF-A0A438K2S3-F1
#
_cell.length_a   1.000
_cell.length_b   1.000
_cell.length_c   1.000
_cell.angle_alpha   90.00
_cell.angle_beta   90.00
_cell.angle_gamma   90.00
#
_symmetry.space_group_name_H-M   'P 1'
#
loop_
_entity.id
_entity.type
_entity.pdbx_description
1 polymer ?
#
loop_
_entity_poly.entity_id
_entity_poly.type
_entity_poly.pdbx_seq_one_letter_code
_entity_poly.pdbx_strand_id
1 'polypeptide(L)'
;MARGVKLSDLACISPSSGWFGPDEEGRRTIKIQCGSIQDTANFYMRPIEGLTVTVDIDRKEVVRISDTGREIPVPKGTNTDYRYTAQDRPPEMEPINPISMEQPKGPSFRVEDGHTVKWANWELHLKADQRAGMIISQAKVRDSETGELRSVMYKGFASEMFVPYMDPDEAWYFKSYMDAGEFGLGGTALALVPLNDCPRNSYYMDGVFVASDGKPLIQSNMICVFARYTGDVGWRHSETFLPGFNVSSDYSSNSSNKLGLESVTLSRLVMGSVEPPP
;
A
#
# COMPACT_ATOMS: atom_id res chain seq x y z
N MET A 1 11.18 -2.71 35.41
CA MET A 1 10.74 -3.49 34.23
C MET A 1 9.60 -4.42 34.63
N ALA A 2 8.39 -3.90 34.87
CA ALA A 2 7.27 -4.70 35.39
C ALA A 2 6.78 -5.80 34.42
N ARG A 3 7.06 -5.62 33.12
CA ARG A 3 6.66 -6.54 32.03
C ARG A 3 7.82 -7.30 31.39
N GLY A 4 9.01 -7.25 31.99
CA GLY A 4 10.19 -7.97 31.48
C GLY A 4 10.78 -7.45 30.14
N VAL A 5 10.24 -6.39 29.55
CA VAL A 5 10.76 -5.78 28.31
C VAL A 5 11.79 -4.70 28.64
N LYS A 6 12.95 -4.73 27.97
CA LYS A 6 13.98 -3.69 28.07
C LYS A 6 13.56 -2.47 27.25
N LEU A 7 13.90 -1.27 27.74
CA LEU A 7 13.60 -0.03 27.02
C LEU A 7 14.30 0.06 25.65
N SER A 8 15.47 -0.56 25.51
CA SER A 8 16.21 -0.66 24.24
C SER A 8 15.47 -1.43 23.17
N ASP A 9 14.53 -2.29 23.57
CA ASP A 9 13.86 -3.25 22.70
C ASP A 9 12.41 -2.82 22.42
N LEU A 10 12.07 -1.54 22.70
CA LEU A 10 10.75 -0.98 22.44
C LEU A 10 10.68 -0.34 21.05
N ALA A 11 9.65 -0.72 20.30
CA ALA A 11 9.19 0.02 19.14
C ALA A 11 7.76 0.50 19.40
N CYS A 12 7.47 1.75 19.08
CA CYS A 12 6.16 2.34 19.34
C CYS A 12 5.54 2.91 18.08
N ILE A 13 4.22 2.89 18.03
CA ILE A 13 3.40 3.55 17.03
C ILE A 13 2.59 4.66 17.67
N SER A 14 2.18 5.62 16.84
CA SER A 14 1.33 6.73 17.22
C SER A 14 -0.03 6.66 16.51
N PRO A 15 -0.98 5.84 16.98
CA PRO A 15 -2.34 5.88 16.47
C PRO A 15 -2.98 7.27 16.63
N SER A 16 -3.86 7.62 15.70
CA SER A 16 -4.75 8.76 15.86
C SER A 16 -5.73 8.53 17.01
N SER A 17 -6.13 9.62 17.68
CA SER A 17 -6.96 9.54 18.89
C SER A 17 -8.46 9.50 18.59
N GLY A 18 -8.87 9.82 17.35
CA GLY A 18 -10.28 10.03 17.00
C GLY A 18 -10.94 11.14 17.83
N TRP A 19 -12.27 11.09 17.95
CA TRP A 19 -13.05 11.97 18.82
C TRP A 19 -14.08 11.14 19.60
N PHE A 20 -13.98 11.19 20.93
CA PHE A 20 -14.79 10.36 21.85
C PHE A 20 -15.44 11.17 22.98
N GLY A 21 -15.64 12.47 22.74
CA GLY A 21 -16.21 13.40 23.72
C GLY A 21 -15.38 14.68 23.87
N PRO A 22 -15.81 15.59 24.76
CA PRO A 22 -15.25 16.94 24.86
C PRO A 22 -13.90 17.00 25.61
N ASP A 23 -13.49 15.95 26.32
CA ASP A 23 -12.31 15.99 27.22
C ASP A 23 -10.99 16.27 26.49
N GLU A 24 -10.85 15.83 25.23
CA GLU A 24 -9.67 16.05 24.39
C GLU A 24 -9.92 17.12 23.30
N GLU A 25 -11.08 17.79 23.32
CA GLU A 25 -11.46 18.75 22.29
C GLU A 25 -10.55 19.99 22.28
N GLY A 26 -10.19 20.45 21.08
CA GLY A 26 -9.28 21.58 20.89
C GLY A 26 -7.82 21.27 21.21
N ARG A 27 -7.47 20.01 21.50
CA ARG A 27 -6.10 19.56 21.71
C ARG A 27 -5.65 18.66 20.57
N ARG A 28 -4.36 18.70 20.24
CA ARG A 28 -3.75 17.78 19.28
C ARG A 28 -3.16 16.60 20.04
N THR A 29 -4.01 15.63 20.38
CA THR A 29 -3.61 14.42 21.12
C THR A 29 -3.31 13.25 20.18
N ILE A 30 -2.30 12.45 20.52
CA ILE A 30 -2.05 11.14 19.91
C ILE A 30 -2.04 10.08 21.00
N LYS A 31 -2.38 8.85 20.62
CA LYS A 31 -2.15 7.67 21.46
C LYS A 31 -0.78 7.09 21.10
N ILE A 32 -0.08 6.53 22.08
CA ILE A 32 1.19 5.82 21.90
C ILE A 32 1.01 4.42 22.45
N GLN A 33 1.32 3.44 21.59
CA GLN A 33 1.33 2.03 21.92
C GLN A 33 2.63 1.41 21.45
N CYS A 34 3.16 0.48 22.24
CA CYS A 34 4.47 -0.10 22.00
C CYS A 34 4.40 -1.62 21.92
N GLY A 35 5.33 -2.19 21.18
CA GLY A 35 5.63 -3.61 21.16
C GLY A 35 7.12 -3.86 21.40
N SER A 36 7.48 -5.12 21.54
CA SER A 36 8.88 -5.55 21.66
C SER A 36 9.46 -5.94 20.31
N ILE A 37 10.67 -5.45 20.01
CA ILE A 37 11.49 -5.90 18.87
C ILE A 37 12.56 -6.92 19.28
N GLN A 38 12.51 -7.41 20.53
CA GLN A 38 13.43 -8.45 20.96
C GLN A 38 13.19 -9.71 20.12
N ASP A 39 14.26 -10.33 19.62
CA ASP A 39 14.23 -11.59 18.85
C ASP A 39 13.43 -11.58 17.52
N THR A 40 12.88 -10.44 17.08
CA THR A 40 12.11 -10.33 15.82
C THR A 40 12.02 -8.87 15.34
N ALA A 41 12.02 -8.65 14.02
CA ALA A 41 11.67 -7.35 13.45
C ALA A 41 10.15 -7.04 13.51
N ASN A 42 9.30 -8.05 13.75
CA ASN A 42 7.85 -7.91 13.67
C ASN A 42 7.23 -7.54 15.04
N PHE A 43 7.39 -6.27 15.43
CA PHE A 43 6.87 -5.79 16.73
C PHE A 43 5.34 -5.83 16.83
N TYR A 44 4.62 -5.86 15.70
CA TYR A 44 3.16 -6.00 15.67
C TYR A 44 2.69 -7.34 16.25
N MET A 45 3.52 -8.39 16.16
CA MET A 45 3.25 -9.70 16.77
C MET A 45 3.66 -9.77 18.24
N ARG A 46 4.24 -8.69 18.80
CA ARG A 46 4.69 -8.60 20.19
C ARG A 46 4.18 -7.34 20.90
N PRO A 47 2.86 -7.04 20.87
CA PRO A 47 2.32 -5.85 21.49
C PRO A 47 2.48 -5.89 23.02
N ILE A 48 2.64 -4.72 23.62
CA ILE A 48 2.48 -4.52 25.07
C ILE A 48 1.04 -4.07 25.29
N GLU A 49 0.16 -5.06 25.42
CA GLU A 49 -1.29 -4.83 25.52
C GLU A 49 -1.71 -4.15 26.84
N GLY A 50 -2.83 -3.43 26.75
CA GLY A 50 -3.41 -2.68 27.87
C GLY A 50 -2.52 -1.60 28.47
N LEU A 51 -1.51 -1.12 27.72
CA LEU A 51 -0.72 0.06 28.04
C LEU A 51 -0.87 1.08 26.91
N THR A 52 -1.54 2.21 27.18
CA THR A 52 -1.69 3.31 26.22
C THR A 52 -1.30 4.62 26.87
N VAL A 53 -0.41 5.37 26.21
CA VAL A 53 0.01 6.71 26.65
C VAL A 53 -0.61 7.75 25.74
N THR A 54 -1.36 8.70 26.28
CA THR A 54 -1.91 9.84 25.54
C THR A 54 -0.98 11.03 25.69
N VAL A 55 -0.56 11.62 24.57
CA VAL A 55 0.37 12.75 24.51
C VAL A 55 -0.26 13.91 23.76
N ASP A 56 -0.15 15.11 24.31
CA ASP A 56 -0.43 16.35 23.60
C ASP A 56 0.85 16.77 22.86
N ILE A 57 0.80 16.74 21.52
CA ILE A 57 2.01 16.95 20.71
C ILE A 57 2.36 18.42 20.52
N ASP A 58 1.42 19.34 20.76
CA ASP A 58 1.70 20.76 20.70
C ASP A 58 2.39 21.22 21.99
N ARG A 59 1.92 20.73 23.15
CA ARG A 59 2.52 21.01 24.47
C ARG A 59 3.68 20.11 24.84
N LYS A 60 3.86 18.99 24.13
CA LYS A 60 4.88 17.96 24.40
C LYS A 60 4.76 17.37 25.81
N GLU A 61 3.54 17.11 26.26
CA GLU A 61 3.25 16.58 27.59
C GLU A 61 2.46 15.28 27.54
N VAL A 62 2.73 14.39 28.51
CA VAL A 62 1.91 13.19 28.73
C VAL A 62 0.65 13.62 29.47
N VAL A 63 -0.51 13.42 28.83
CA VAL A 63 -1.82 13.80 29.37
C VAL A 63 -2.41 12.67 30.23
N ARG A 64 -2.25 11.42 29.78
CA ARG A 64 -2.79 10.24 30.46
C ARG A 64 -1.93 9.02 30.19
N ILE A 65 -1.76 8.18 31.21
CA ILE A 65 -1.23 6.82 31.07
C ILE A 65 -2.32 5.88 31.53
N SER A 66 -2.82 5.04 30.61
CA SER A 66 -3.71 3.93 30.94
C SER A 66 -2.90 2.64 30.95
N ASP A 67 -2.98 1.90 32.05
CA ASP A 67 -2.20 0.70 32.32
C ASP A 67 -3.11 -0.38 32.94
N THR A 68 -4.03 -0.90 32.13
CA THR A 68 -5.06 -1.89 32.53
C THR A 68 -4.64 -3.34 32.23
N GLY A 69 -3.66 -3.55 31.34
CA GLY A 69 -3.23 -4.88 30.90
C GLY A 69 -1.95 -5.38 31.55
N ARG A 70 -1.72 -5.14 32.85
CA ARG A 70 -0.46 -5.57 33.51
C ARG A 70 -0.25 -7.08 33.52
N GLU A 71 -1.34 -7.82 33.57
CA GLU A 71 -1.34 -9.29 33.60
C GLU A 71 -1.29 -9.91 32.20
N ILE A 72 -1.47 -9.11 31.14
CA ILE A 72 -1.43 -9.59 29.78
C ILE A 72 0.04 -9.87 29.40
N PRO A 73 0.41 -11.12 29.08
CA PRO A 73 1.79 -11.45 28.73
C PRO A 73 2.15 -10.86 27.36
N VAL A 74 3.39 -10.38 27.23
CA VAL A 74 3.94 -10.01 25.92
C VAL A 74 4.21 -11.29 25.11
N PRO A 75 3.64 -11.45 23.90
CA PRO A 75 3.88 -12.64 23.08
C PRO A 75 5.37 -12.88 22.78
N LYS A 76 5.71 -14.14 22.47
CA LYS A 76 7.08 -14.52 22.07
C LYS A 76 7.36 -14.08 20.63
N GLY A 77 8.61 -13.74 20.34
CA GLY A 77 9.06 -13.36 18.98
C GLY A 77 9.40 -14.55 18.07
N THR A 78 9.50 -15.75 18.63
CA THR A 78 9.83 -16.97 17.88
C THR A 78 8.87 -17.20 16.72
N ASN A 79 9.39 -17.45 15.52
CA ASN A 79 8.64 -17.69 14.28
C ASN A 79 7.74 -16.51 13.84
N THR A 80 8.10 -15.27 14.18
CA THR A 80 7.34 -14.06 13.75
C THR A 80 8.09 -13.15 12.80
N ASP A 81 9.41 -13.34 12.62
CA ASP A 81 10.22 -12.52 11.72
C ASP A 81 9.86 -12.86 10.27
N TYR A 82 9.65 -11.85 9.43
CA TYR A 82 9.27 -12.02 8.03
C TYR A 82 10.47 -11.93 7.07
N ARG A 83 11.67 -11.59 7.57
CA ARG A 83 12.85 -11.43 6.73
C ARG A 83 13.39 -12.81 6.37
N TYR A 84 13.62 -13.03 5.08
CA TYR A 84 14.19 -14.28 4.58
C TYR A 84 15.51 -14.63 5.26
N THR A 85 16.37 -13.64 5.49
CA THR A 85 17.69 -13.81 6.14
C THR A 85 17.62 -14.20 7.62
N ALA A 86 16.47 -14.03 8.26
CA ALA A 86 16.24 -14.37 9.67
C ALA A 86 15.58 -15.74 9.86
N GLN A 87 15.27 -16.45 8.77
CA GLN A 87 14.68 -17.78 8.83
C GLN A 87 15.77 -18.84 8.97
N ASP A 88 15.68 -19.66 10.01
CA ASP A 88 16.62 -20.78 10.24
C ASP A 88 16.33 -21.99 9.33
N ARG A 89 15.15 -22.03 8.72
CA ARG A 89 14.72 -23.13 7.85
C ARG A 89 14.23 -22.58 6.53
N PRO A 90 14.74 -23.07 5.39
CA PRO A 90 14.12 -22.75 4.11
C PRO A 90 12.67 -23.26 4.09
N PRO A 91 11.76 -22.60 3.37
CA PRO A 91 10.41 -23.11 3.21
C PRO A 91 10.44 -24.50 2.58
N GLU A 92 9.69 -25.43 3.15
CA GLU A 92 9.47 -26.76 2.57
C GLU A 92 8.51 -26.62 1.38
N MET A 93 9.08 -26.33 0.21
CA MET A 93 8.33 -26.20 -1.04
C MET A 93 9.14 -26.73 -2.21
N GLU A 94 8.43 -27.28 -3.20
CA GLU A 94 9.04 -27.59 -4.50
C GLU A 94 9.52 -26.29 -5.17
N PRO A 95 10.70 -26.29 -5.82
CA PRO A 95 11.21 -25.12 -6.52
C PRO A 95 10.24 -24.64 -7.60
N ILE A 96 9.97 -23.33 -7.63
CA ILE A 96 9.17 -22.70 -8.68
C ILE A 96 10.09 -22.40 -9.87
N ASN A 97 9.68 -22.85 -11.06
CA ASN A 97 10.39 -22.49 -12.31
C ASN A 97 10.33 -20.98 -12.55
N PRO A 98 11.47 -20.33 -12.89
CA PRO A 98 11.48 -18.90 -13.13
C PRO A 98 10.62 -18.54 -14.35
N ILE A 99 9.85 -17.46 -14.23
CA ILE A 99 9.05 -16.89 -15.33
C ILE A 99 9.73 -15.60 -15.77
N SER A 100 9.90 -15.43 -17.08
CA SER A 100 10.41 -14.20 -17.69
C SER A 100 9.44 -13.68 -18.73
N MET A 101 9.16 -12.37 -18.68
CA MET A 101 8.40 -11.66 -19.70
C MET A 101 9.33 -10.62 -20.35
N GLU A 102 9.54 -10.75 -21.66
CA GLU A 102 10.44 -9.89 -22.42
C GLU A 102 9.69 -8.97 -23.38
N GLN A 103 10.17 -7.73 -23.48
CA GLN A 103 9.71 -6.76 -24.48
C GLN A 103 10.88 -6.41 -25.39
N PRO A 104 11.14 -7.18 -26.46
CA PRO A 104 12.35 -7.04 -27.29
C PRO A 104 12.45 -5.68 -27.99
N LYS A 105 11.34 -4.95 -28.12
CA LYS A 105 11.27 -3.59 -28.70
C LYS A 105 11.10 -2.51 -27.63
N GLY A 106 11.27 -2.83 -26.36
CA GLY A 106 10.98 -1.94 -25.24
C GLY A 106 9.48 -1.80 -24.94
N PRO A 107 9.12 -0.98 -23.94
CA PRO A 107 7.73 -0.74 -23.56
C PRO A 107 6.94 -0.05 -24.68
N SER A 108 5.66 -0.40 -24.82
CA SER A 108 4.76 0.22 -25.81
C SER A 108 4.15 1.55 -25.34
N PHE A 109 4.50 2.01 -24.14
CA PHE A 109 4.13 3.32 -23.63
C PHE A 109 5.33 4.27 -23.71
N ARG A 110 5.05 5.56 -23.77
CA ARG A 110 6.04 6.63 -23.61
C ARG A 110 5.60 7.55 -22.49
N VAL A 111 6.57 8.10 -21.78
CA VAL A 111 6.35 9.14 -20.77
C VAL A 111 6.98 10.42 -21.27
N GLU A 112 6.14 11.42 -21.50
CA GLU A 112 6.53 12.77 -21.93
C GLU A 112 6.54 13.70 -20.73
N ASP A 113 7.53 14.59 -20.65
CA ASP A 113 7.71 15.56 -19.56
C ASP A 113 7.67 14.95 -18.14
N GLY A 114 8.06 13.68 -18.03
CA GLY A 114 8.10 12.92 -16.77
C GLY A 114 6.74 12.44 -16.24
N HIS A 115 5.62 13.01 -16.69
CA HIS A 115 4.31 12.80 -16.08
C HIS A 115 3.18 12.41 -17.05
N THR A 116 3.32 12.69 -18.34
CA THR A 116 2.29 12.40 -19.34
C THR A 116 2.53 11.04 -19.97
N VAL A 117 1.70 10.07 -19.65
CA VAL A 117 1.77 8.71 -20.20
C VAL A 117 0.92 8.59 -21.45
N LYS A 118 1.54 8.17 -22.55
CA LYS A 118 0.84 7.81 -23.80
C LYS A 118 1.06 6.34 -24.09
N TRP A 119 -0.03 5.60 -24.20
CA TRP A 119 -0.01 4.16 -24.42
C TRP A 119 -1.19 3.72 -25.29
N ALA A 120 -0.90 3.02 -26.40
CA ALA A 120 -1.91 2.69 -27.40
C ALA A 120 -2.72 3.95 -27.79
N ASN A 121 -4.03 3.93 -27.57
CA ASN A 121 -4.92 5.06 -27.85
C ASN A 121 -5.11 5.99 -26.63
N TRP A 122 -4.51 5.69 -25.48
CA TRP A 122 -4.68 6.46 -24.25
C TRP A 122 -3.61 7.54 -24.07
N GLU A 123 -4.05 8.65 -23.49
CA GLU A 123 -3.22 9.73 -22.97
C GLU A 123 -3.72 10.08 -21.57
N LEU A 124 -2.84 10.09 -20.57
CA LEU A 124 -3.17 10.41 -19.18
C LEU A 124 -1.98 11.06 -18.48
N HIS A 125 -2.26 11.90 -17.47
CA HIS A 125 -1.25 12.55 -16.65
C HIS A 125 -1.23 11.93 -15.24
N LEU A 126 -0.03 11.56 -14.78
CA LEU A 126 0.22 11.00 -13.46
C LEU A 126 0.88 12.02 -12.54
N LYS A 127 0.37 12.14 -11.31
CA LYS A 127 0.93 13.02 -10.29
C LYS A 127 1.03 12.29 -8.95
N ALA A 128 2.16 12.47 -8.27
CA ALA A 128 2.29 12.16 -6.85
C ALA A 128 1.72 13.31 -5.99
N ASP A 129 0.93 12.97 -5.00
CA ASP A 129 0.32 13.90 -4.05
C ASP A 129 0.55 13.40 -2.62
N GLN A 130 1.00 14.29 -1.73
CA GLN A 130 1.40 13.91 -0.38
C GLN A 130 0.24 13.30 0.43
N ARG A 131 -0.99 13.75 0.20
CA ARG A 131 -2.19 13.23 0.87
C ARG A 131 -2.80 12.05 0.11
N ALA A 132 -3.08 12.25 -1.18
CA ALA A 132 -3.88 11.31 -1.97
C ALA A 132 -3.06 10.15 -2.56
N GLY A 133 -1.72 10.22 -2.53
CA GLY A 133 -0.85 9.26 -3.20
C GLY A 133 -0.82 9.52 -4.71
N MET A 134 -1.05 8.49 -5.52
CA MET A 134 -1.10 8.62 -6.98
C MET A 134 -2.42 9.22 -7.45
N ILE A 135 -2.34 10.25 -8.29
CA ILE A 135 -3.47 10.87 -8.97
C ILE A 135 -3.36 10.62 -10.48
N ILE A 136 -4.44 10.12 -11.07
CA ILE A 136 -4.61 10.04 -12.53
C ILE A 136 -5.47 11.23 -12.96
N SER A 137 -5.04 11.96 -13.98
CA SER A 137 -5.74 13.15 -14.46
C SER A 137 -5.71 13.25 -15.98
N GLN A 138 -6.67 13.99 -16.53
CA GLN A 138 -6.82 14.23 -17.97
C GLN A 138 -6.76 12.95 -18.82
N ALA A 139 -7.37 11.87 -18.34
CA ALA A 139 -7.44 10.62 -19.09
C ALA A 139 -8.33 10.80 -20.33
N LYS A 140 -7.71 10.62 -21.49
CA LYS A 140 -8.34 10.73 -22.81
C LYS A 140 -8.05 9.46 -23.61
N VAL A 141 -8.97 9.12 -24.49
CA VAL A 141 -8.81 8.04 -25.46
C VAL A 141 -8.94 8.61 -26.87
N ARG A 142 -8.03 8.24 -27.75
CA ARG A 142 -8.11 8.52 -29.18
C ARG A 142 -9.12 7.59 -29.82
N ASP A 143 -10.18 8.17 -30.34
CA ASP A 143 -11.20 7.45 -31.10
C ASP A 143 -10.58 6.89 -32.38
N SER A 144 -10.75 5.60 -32.62
CA SER A 144 -10.15 4.92 -33.77
C SER A 144 -10.84 5.25 -35.09
N GLU A 145 -12.09 5.70 -35.06
CA GLU A 145 -12.87 6.02 -36.26
C GLU A 145 -12.65 7.46 -36.69
N THR A 146 -12.69 8.39 -35.74
CA THR A 146 -12.60 9.83 -36.02
C THR A 146 -11.19 10.40 -35.84
N GLY A 147 -10.33 9.71 -35.09
CA GLY A 147 -9.00 10.20 -34.72
C GLY A 147 -8.99 11.26 -33.61
N GLU A 148 -10.16 11.70 -33.13
CA GLU A 148 -10.29 12.72 -32.10
C GLU A 148 -9.92 12.20 -30.71
N LEU A 149 -9.36 13.08 -29.86
CA LEU A 149 -9.11 12.77 -28.45
C LEU A 149 -10.35 13.06 -27.62
N ARG A 150 -10.98 12.01 -27.08
CA ARG A 150 -12.19 12.08 -26.27
C ARG A 150 -11.84 11.97 -24.80
N SER A 151 -12.33 12.92 -24.00
CA SER A 151 -12.11 12.93 -22.55
C SER A 151 -12.94 11.84 -21.87
N VAL A 152 -12.31 11.09 -20.96
CA VAL A 152 -12.94 10.02 -20.19
C VAL A 152 -13.00 10.38 -18.70
N MET A 153 -11.89 10.84 -18.12
CA MET A 153 -11.83 11.21 -16.72
C MET A 153 -10.91 12.42 -16.52
N TYR A 154 -11.43 13.48 -15.92
CA TYR A 154 -10.62 14.67 -15.63
C TYR A 154 -9.65 14.44 -14.48
N LYS A 155 -10.08 13.77 -13.40
CA LYS A 155 -9.25 13.47 -12.23
C LYS A 155 -9.84 12.29 -11.44
N GLY A 156 -9.00 11.34 -11.04
CA GLY A 156 -9.35 10.22 -10.18
C GLY A 156 -8.20 9.87 -9.23
N PHE A 157 -8.54 9.55 -7.98
CA PHE A 157 -7.60 9.18 -6.91
C PHE A 157 -8.36 8.54 -5.73
N ALA A 158 -7.65 7.81 -4.87
CA ALA A 158 -8.21 7.32 -3.62
C ALA A 158 -8.36 8.48 -2.63
N SER A 159 -9.60 8.95 -2.41
CA SER A 159 -9.84 10.14 -1.59
C SER A 159 -9.65 9.92 -0.10
N GLU A 160 -9.93 8.71 0.38
CA GLU A 160 -9.77 8.31 1.77
C GLU A 160 -9.73 6.78 1.90
N MET A 161 -9.14 6.29 2.98
CA MET A 161 -9.20 4.89 3.42
C MET A 161 -9.47 4.84 4.92
N PHE A 162 -10.61 4.26 5.29
CA PHE A 162 -11.06 4.18 6.68
C PHE A 162 -10.91 2.75 7.22
N VAL A 163 -10.18 2.59 8.33
CA VAL A 163 -9.84 1.29 8.93
C VAL A 163 -10.30 1.24 10.39
N PRO A 164 -11.60 0.96 10.65
CA PRO A 164 -12.14 0.83 12.00
C PRO A 164 -11.83 -0.54 12.61
N TYR A 165 -11.23 -0.54 13.79
CA TYR A 165 -11.14 -1.72 14.64
C TYR A 165 -12.45 -1.93 15.41
N MET A 166 -12.76 -3.19 15.69
CA MET A 166 -14.03 -3.61 16.30
C MET A 166 -13.87 -4.09 17.75
N ASP A 167 -12.72 -3.81 18.37
CA ASP A 167 -12.46 -4.13 19.76
C ASP A 167 -12.81 -2.91 20.64
N PRO A 168 -13.81 -3.02 21.53
CA PRO A 168 -14.26 -1.92 22.38
C PRO A 168 -13.32 -1.66 23.57
N ASP A 169 -12.28 -2.46 23.79
CA ASP A 169 -11.37 -2.30 24.93
C ASP A 169 -10.65 -0.95 24.92
N GLU A 170 -10.22 -0.48 26.10
CA GLU A 170 -9.60 0.83 26.27
C GLU A 170 -8.34 1.04 25.40
N ALA A 171 -7.64 -0.05 25.04
CA ALA A 171 -6.47 -0.01 24.16
C ALA A 171 -6.81 -0.01 22.65
N TRP A 172 -8.08 -0.18 22.28
CA TRP A 172 -8.48 -0.41 20.89
C TRP A 172 -9.61 0.48 20.39
N TYR A 173 -10.52 0.95 21.25
CA TYR A 173 -11.73 1.67 20.85
C TYR A 173 -11.47 2.90 19.94
N PHE A 174 -10.31 3.54 20.06
CA PHE A 174 -9.94 4.73 19.30
C PHE A 174 -9.27 4.44 17.95
N LYS A 175 -8.95 3.17 17.65
CA LYS A 175 -8.26 2.78 16.41
C LYS A 175 -9.26 2.76 15.25
N SER A 176 -9.44 3.92 14.64
CA SER A 176 -10.27 4.08 13.46
C SER A 176 -9.57 4.95 12.44
N TYR A 177 -8.48 4.42 11.86
CA TYR A 177 -7.56 5.21 11.03
C TYR A 177 -8.25 5.78 9.79
N MET A 178 -7.93 7.03 9.48
CA MET A 178 -8.20 7.64 8.18
C MET A 178 -6.86 7.83 7.47
N ASP A 179 -6.38 6.80 6.76
CA ASP A 179 -4.99 6.72 6.30
C ASP A 179 -4.58 7.92 5.43
N ALA A 180 -5.46 8.37 4.52
CA ALA A 180 -5.16 9.50 3.66
C ALA A 180 -5.24 10.83 4.43
N GLY A 181 -6.24 11.01 5.28
CA GLY A 181 -6.45 12.25 6.03
C GLY A 181 -5.44 12.47 7.17
N GLU A 182 -5.08 11.42 7.89
CA GLU A 182 -4.27 11.50 9.12
C GLU A 182 -2.77 11.32 8.86
N PHE A 183 -2.40 10.50 7.89
CA PHE A 183 -1.00 10.14 7.62
C PHE A 183 -0.54 10.53 6.22
N GLY A 184 -1.45 10.51 5.24
CA GLY A 184 -1.19 10.88 3.85
C GLY A 184 -0.59 9.74 3.05
N LEU A 185 -1.36 9.20 2.09
CA LEU A 185 -0.97 8.01 1.31
C LEU A 185 0.32 8.22 0.50
N GLY A 186 0.60 9.46 0.09
CA GLY A 186 1.85 9.78 -0.61
C GLY A 186 3.04 9.88 0.35
N GLY A 187 2.86 10.56 1.47
CA GLY A 187 3.89 10.66 2.51
C GLY A 187 4.26 9.31 3.14
N THR A 188 3.35 8.34 3.13
CA THR A 188 3.56 6.97 3.61
C THR A 188 3.83 5.95 2.49
N ALA A 189 3.99 6.40 1.25
CA ALA A 189 4.34 5.51 0.15
C ALA A 189 5.75 4.95 0.34
N LEU A 190 5.95 3.68 -0.01
CA LEU A 190 7.25 3.02 0.04
C LEU A 190 7.90 3.03 -1.35
N ALA A 191 9.23 3.00 -1.37
CA ALA A 191 9.96 2.87 -2.62
C ALA A 191 9.74 1.47 -3.20
N LEU A 192 9.22 1.42 -4.43
CA LEU A 192 8.99 0.16 -5.13
C LEU A 192 10.32 -0.53 -5.44
N VAL A 193 10.39 -1.83 -5.14
CA VAL A 193 11.55 -2.69 -5.35
C VAL A 193 11.48 -3.29 -6.77
N PRO A 194 12.44 -2.96 -7.66
CA PRO A 194 12.42 -3.46 -9.03
C PRO A 194 12.43 -4.99 -9.08
N LEU A 195 11.65 -5.55 -10.01
CA LEU A 195 11.44 -6.99 -10.23
C LEU A 195 10.65 -7.73 -9.14
N ASN A 196 10.49 -7.15 -7.95
CA ASN A 196 9.62 -7.68 -6.92
C ASN A 196 8.23 -7.03 -7.01
N ASP A 197 8.19 -5.69 -6.97
CA ASP A 197 6.92 -4.94 -7.00
C ASP A 197 6.50 -4.62 -8.43
N CYS A 198 7.45 -4.26 -9.30
CA CYS A 198 7.16 -3.93 -10.69
C CYS A 198 8.03 -4.71 -11.68
N PRO A 199 7.49 -5.12 -12.84
CA PRO A 199 8.20 -5.95 -13.80
C PRO A 199 9.38 -5.22 -14.46
N ARG A 200 10.20 -5.99 -15.19
CA ARG A 200 11.24 -5.41 -16.06
C ARG A 200 10.63 -4.42 -17.06
N ASN A 201 11.39 -3.40 -17.44
CA ASN A 201 10.99 -2.31 -18.35
C ASN A 201 9.89 -1.38 -17.79
N SER A 202 9.69 -1.38 -16.47
CA SER A 202 8.87 -0.37 -15.80
C SER A 202 9.57 0.99 -15.81
N TYR A 203 8.79 2.05 -15.94
CA TYR A 203 9.22 3.43 -15.71
C TYR A 203 8.83 3.85 -14.29
N TYR A 204 9.77 4.41 -13.53
CA TYR A 204 9.55 4.83 -12.15
C TYR A 204 9.49 6.34 -12.04
N MET A 205 8.61 6.83 -11.18
CA MET A 205 8.43 8.25 -10.86
C MET A 205 8.62 8.47 -9.37
N ASP A 206 9.41 9.48 -9.03
CA ASP A 206 9.59 9.92 -7.65
C ASP A 206 8.43 10.84 -7.22
N GLY A 207 8.05 10.75 -5.95
CA GLY A 207 7.23 11.74 -5.28
C GLY A 207 8.10 12.83 -4.68
N VAL A 208 7.80 14.10 -4.93
CA VAL A 208 8.49 15.23 -4.28
C VAL A 208 7.47 15.98 -3.42
N PHE A 209 7.68 15.94 -2.12
CA PHE A 209 6.79 16.48 -1.09
C PHE A 209 7.50 17.50 -0.21
N VAL A 210 6.80 18.02 0.81
CA VAL A 210 7.35 18.96 1.78
C VAL A 210 7.39 18.30 3.16
N ALA A 211 8.57 18.27 3.76
CA ALA A 211 8.78 17.82 5.14
C ALA A 211 8.30 18.86 6.16
N SER A 212 8.22 18.47 7.44
CA SER A 212 7.76 19.36 8.51
C SER A 212 8.65 20.60 8.74
N ASP A 213 9.91 20.55 8.30
CA ASP A 213 10.85 21.68 8.34
C ASP A 213 10.84 22.53 7.05
N GLY A 214 9.92 22.25 6.12
CA GLY A 214 9.78 22.94 4.85
C GLY A 214 10.74 22.48 3.75
N LYS A 215 11.62 21.51 4.02
CA LYS A 215 12.55 20.97 3.01
C LYS A 215 11.86 19.96 2.08
N PRO A 216 12.38 19.77 0.86
CA PRO A 216 11.88 18.74 -0.04
C PRO A 216 12.09 17.35 0.57
N LEU A 217 11.01 16.57 0.64
CA LEU A 217 11.02 15.14 0.95
C LEU A 217 10.87 14.39 -0.37
N ILE A 218 11.89 13.65 -0.78
CA ILE A 218 11.86 12.85 -2.01
C ILE A 218 11.53 11.41 -1.64
N GLN A 219 10.40 10.92 -2.13
CA GLN A 219 9.99 9.53 -2.07
C GLN A 219 10.35 8.84 -3.40
N SER A 220 11.49 8.16 -3.42
CA SER A 220 12.01 7.54 -4.64
C SER A 220 11.15 6.36 -5.09
N ASN A 221 11.03 6.15 -6.41
CA ASN A 221 10.29 5.03 -7.02
C ASN A 221 8.87 4.85 -6.45
N MET A 222 8.15 5.94 -6.25
CA MET A 222 6.81 5.92 -5.62
C MET A 222 5.74 5.33 -6.53
N ILE A 223 5.83 5.61 -7.84
CA ILE A 223 4.89 5.13 -8.86
C ILE A 223 5.69 4.39 -9.91
N CYS A 224 5.21 3.23 -10.35
CA CYS A 224 5.73 2.55 -11.53
C CYS A 224 4.66 2.40 -12.62
N VAL A 225 5.10 2.56 -13.87
CA VAL A 225 4.29 2.41 -15.08
C VAL A 225 4.86 1.25 -15.87
N PHE A 226 4.02 0.28 -16.23
CA PHE A 226 4.45 -0.90 -17.00
C PHE A 226 3.37 -1.40 -17.94
N ALA A 227 3.76 -2.12 -18.98
CA ALA A 227 2.81 -2.85 -19.83
C ALA A 227 2.84 -4.33 -19.45
N ARG A 228 1.66 -4.92 -19.25
CA ARG A 228 1.50 -6.32 -18.90
C ARG A 228 0.77 -7.06 -20.02
N TYR A 229 1.36 -8.16 -20.48
CA TYR A 229 0.62 -9.18 -21.20
C TYR A 229 -0.28 -9.91 -20.20
N THR A 230 -1.58 -9.86 -20.42
CA THR A 230 -2.54 -10.43 -19.46
C THR A 230 -2.78 -11.91 -19.68
N GLY A 231 -2.52 -12.41 -20.90
CA GLY A 231 -3.04 -13.72 -21.33
C GLY A 231 -4.55 -13.71 -21.57
N ASP A 232 -5.25 -12.62 -21.23
CA ASP A 232 -6.68 -12.47 -21.44
C ASP A 232 -6.94 -12.24 -22.94
N VAL A 233 -7.91 -12.97 -23.47
CA VAL A 233 -8.43 -12.77 -24.82
C VAL A 233 -9.27 -11.49 -24.83
N GLY A 234 -8.87 -10.49 -25.63
CA GLY A 234 -9.61 -9.24 -25.77
C GLY A 234 -10.98 -9.45 -26.40
N TRP A 235 -11.04 -10.33 -27.41
CA TRP A 235 -12.27 -10.91 -27.93
C TRP A 235 -11.94 -12.19 -28.71
N ARG A 236 -12.90 -13.12 -28.74
CA ARG A 236 -12.85 -14.34 -29.57
C ARG A 236 -14.22 -14.62 -30.15
N HIS A 237 -14.24 -15.14 -31.36
CA HIS A 237 -15.44 -15.64 -32.00
C HIS A 237 -15.13 -16.87 -32.85
N SER A 238 -16.12 -17.75 -32.99
CA SER A 238 -16.05 -18.95 -33.81
C SER A 238 -17.43 -19.18 -34.40
N GLU A 239 -17.51 -19.23 -35.74
CA GLU A 239 -18.78 -19.39 -36.46
C GLU A 239 -18.91 -20.81 -37.01
N THR A 240 -19.64 -21.65 -36.28
CA THR A 240 -19.72 -23.09 -36.53
C THR A 240 -20.67 -23.49 -37.67
N PHE A 241 -21.51 -22.57 -38.16
CA PHE A 241 -22.52 -22.88 -39.18
C PHE A 241 -22.02 -22.74 -40.62
N LEU A 242 -20.76 -22.33 -40.82
CA LEU A 242 -20.13 -22.30 -42.14
C LEU A 242 -19.77 -23.73 -42.59
N PRO A 243 -20.20 -24.18 -43.79
CA PRO A 243 -19.81 -25.47 -44.33
C PRO A 243 -18.29 -25.59 -44.45
N GLY A 244 -17.70 -26.63 -43.84
CA GLY A 244 -16.25 -26.85 -43.84
C GLY A 244 -15.49 -26.16 -42.70
N PHE A 245 -16.19 -25.58 -41.72
CA PHE A 245 -15.58 -24.89 -40.57
C PHE A 245 -14.57 -25.76 -39.81
N ASN A 246 -13.38 -25.21 -39.58
CA ASN A 246 -12.37 -25.78 -38.70
C ASN A 246 -11.82 -24.71 -37.74
N VAL A 247 -11.84 -25.01 -36.43
CA VAL A 247 -11.38 -24.10 -35.35
C VAL A 247 -9.92 -23.68 -35.51
N SER A 248 -9.08 -24.43 -36.22
CA SER A 248 -7.70 -24.00 -36.47
C SER A 248 -7.55 -23.04 -37.66
N SER A 249 -8.52 -22.97 -38.58
CA SER A 249 -8.45 -22.15 -39.81
C SER A 249 -9.46 -21.01 -39.86
N ASP A 250 -10.65 -21.17 -39.29
CA ASP A 250 -11.77 -20.21 -39.35
C ASP A 250 -11.98 -19.51 -38.01
N TYR A 251 -10.87 -19.26 -37.31
CA TYR A 251 -10.84 -18.72 -35.96
C TYR A 251 -10.29 -17.30 -35.94
N SER A 252 -10.95 -16.43 -35.16
CA SER A 252 -10.49 -15.07 -34.95
C SER A 252 -10.39 -14.76 -33.45
N SER A 253 -9.21 -14.31 -33.04
CA SER A 253 -8.94 -13.86 -31.68
C SER A 253 -7.93 -12.74 -31.64
N ASN A 254 -8.11 -11.82 -30.71
CA ASN A 254 -7.09 -10.85 -30.35
C ASN A 254 -6.73 -11.00 -28.87
N SER A 255 -5.43 -10.97 -28.55
CA SER A 255 -4.97 -10.93 -27.17
C SER A 255 -5.06 -9.50 -26.64
N SER A 256 -5.32 -9.36 -25.34
CA SER A 256 -5.32 -8.06 -24.69
C SER A 256 -4.00 -7.80 -23.97
N ASN A 257 -3.61 -6.53 -23.95
CA ASN A 257 -2.55 -6.01 -23.10
C ASN A 257 -3.16 -4.94 -22.19
N LYS A 258 -2.62 -4.78 -20.99
CA LYS A 258 -3.04 -3.73 -20.06
C LYS A 258 -1.84 -2.85 -19.68
N LEU A 259 -2.09 -1.56 -19.51
CA LEU A 259 -1.16 -0.67 -18.83
C LEU A 259 -1.38 -0.81 -17.32
N GLY A 260 -0.34 -1.21 -16.60
CA GLY A 260 -0.29 -1.22 -15.14
C GLY A 260 0.26 0.11 -14.63
N LEU A 261 -0.40 0.62 -13.59
CA LEU A 261 0.02 1.77 -12.79
C LEU A 261 0.00 1.31 -11.34
N GLU A 262 1.13 1.38 -10.67
CA GLU A 262 1.25 0.82 -9.32
C GLU A 262 2.00 1.76 -8.39
N SER A 263 1.49 1.83 -7.16
CA SER A 263 2.09 2.56 -6.04
C SER A 263 1.70 1.82 -4.77
N VAL A 264 2.68 1.57 -3.90
CA VAL A 264 2.48 0.86 -2.64
C VAL A 264 2.57 1.85 -1.51
N THR A 265 1.50 1.94 -0.72
CA THR A 265 1.46 2.77 0.49
C THR A 265 1.25 1.91 1.71
N LEU A 266 1.90 2.30 2.81
CA LEU A 266 1.71 1.64 4.09
C LEU A 266 0.29 1.95 4.60
N SER A 267 -0.58 0.94 4.60
CA SER A 267 -1.81 1.00 5.40
C SER A 267 -1.51 0.50 6.81
N ARG A 268 -2.02 1.21 7.82
CA ARG A 268 -1.80 0.86 9.24
C ARG A 268 -2.79 -0.22 9.68
N LEU A 269 -2.69 -1.40 9.07
CA LEU A 269 -3.44 -2.59 9.47
C LEU A 269 -2.58 -3.44 10.42
N VAL A 270 -2.78 -3.28 11.72
CA VAL A 270 -2.26 -4.18 12.75
C VAL A 270 -3.25 -5.33 12.93
N MET A 271 -2.96 -6.53 12.44
CA MET A 271 -3.76 -7.71 12.80
C MET A 271 -3.40 -8.14 14.22
N GLY A 272 -4.21 -7.73 15.20
CA GLY A 272 -4.23 -8.33 16.53
C GLY A 272 -5.34 -9.37 16.58
N SER A 273 -5.07 -10.62 16.22
CA SER A 273 -5.96 -11.73 16.59
C SER A 273 -5.27 -12.55 17.67
N VAL A 274 -5.53 -12.21 18.93
CA VAL A 274 -5.43 -13.20 20.00
C VAL A 274 -6.81 -13.84 20.06
N GLU A 275 -6.99 -14.97 19.37
CA GLU A 275 -8.14 -15.83 19.67
C GLU A 275 -8.03 -16.24 21.16
N PRO A 276 -9.10 -16.10 21.97
CA PRO A 276 -9.10 -16.72 23.27
C PRO A 276 -8.99 -18.25 23.06
N PRO A 277 -8.16 -18.96 23.84
CA PRO A 277 -8.14 -20.41 23.76
C PRO A 277 -9.55 -20.97 24.06
N PRO A 278 -9.89 -22.13 23.45
CA PRO A 278 -11.19 -22.79 23.63
C PRO A 278 -11.48 -23.19 25.08
#